data_AF-A0A7D7WL41-F1
#
_entry.id   AF-A0A7D7WL41-F1
#
_cell.length_a   1.000
_cell.length_b   1.000
_cell.length_c   1.000
_cell.angle_alpha   90.00
_cell.angle_beta   90.00
_cell.angle_gamma   90.00
#
_symmetry.space_group_name_H-M   'P 1'
#
loop_
_entity.id
_entity.type
_entity.pdbx_description
1 polymer ?
#
loop_
_entity_poly.entity_id
_entity_poly.type
_entity_poly.pdbx_seq_one_letter_code
_entity_poly.pdbx_strand_id
1 'polypeptide(L)'
;MRVIRYILLVIIKYILLIIFIFFCLIFIGLLVMGFSYSSKKGEYYSNGTINSVIVRKSYFKEFDSGNIKSILFKKLDVNVDSKIFKELDEIGKRNLIDSYPLYHMEFVIVDNGFLMNFKNVIFNGIEASLYKQHHMLEPAFESPNLAYFQIGNYDVKTNDMMQYSVRVVNVFKITFNNALFKALLKQKILKFTLIANNNKEYTLRVDNFLSKYDFQTSVKEQINFVKN
;
A
#
# COMPACT_ATOMS: atom_id res chain seq x y z
N MET A 1 -22.32 -68.78 -11.20
CA MET A 1 -22.31 -67.66 -10.22
C MET A 1 -20.92 -67.08 -9.93
N ARG A 2 -19.86 -67.86 -9.67
CA ARG A 2 -18.52 -67.33 -9.33
C ARG A 2 -17.86 -66.51 -10.46
N VAL A 3 -17.96 -66.98 -11.71
CA VAL A 3 -17.38 -66.30 -12.89
C VAL A 3 -18.03 -64.94 -13.14
N ILE A 4 -19.36 -64.85 -13.06
CA ILE A 4 -20.09 -63.59 -13.22
C ILE A 4 -19.70 -62.57 -12.14
N ARG A 5 -19.58 -63.02 -10.87
CA ARG A 5 -19.11 -62.15 -9.77
C ARG A 5 -17.67 -61.67 -10.00
N TYR A 6 -16.80 -62.52 -10.52
CA TYR A 6 -15.42 -62.15 -10.83
C TYR A 6 -15.35 -61.08 -11.93
N ILE A 7 -16.08 -61.27 -13.03
CA ILE A 7 -16.16 -60.30 -14.13
C ILE A 7 -16.72 -58.96 -13.63
N LEU A 8 -17.76 -58.98 -12.80
CA LEU A 8 -18.36 -57.78 -12.23
C LEU A 8 -17.38 -57.01 -11.33
N LEU A 9 -16.59 -57.71 -10.51
CA LEU A 9 -15.56 -57.09 -9.67
C LEU A 9 -14.42 -56.48 -10.49
N VAL A 10 -14.03 -57.09 -11.61
CA VAL A 10 -13.02 -56.53 -12.52
C VAL A 10 -13.54 -55.23 -13.14
N ILE A 11 -14.78 -55.23 -13.64
CA ILE A 11 -15.41 -54.03 -14.21
C ILE A 11 -15.49 -52.90 -13.18
N ILE A 12 -15.93 -53.19 -11.95
CA ILE A 12 -16.00 -52.19 -10.87
C ILE A 12 -14.63 -51.59 -10.57
N LYS A 13 -13.56 -52.40 -10.52
CA LYS A 13 -12.19 -51.90 -10.30
C LYS A 13 -11.74 -50.97 -11.42
N TYR A 14 -12.05 -51.29 -12.67
CA TYR A 14 -11.72 -50.41 -13.80
C TYR A 14 -12.49 -49.08 -13.75
N ILE A 15 -13.78 -49.12 -13.40
CA ILE A 15 -14.59 -47.89 -13.22
C ILE A 15 -14.00 -47.02 -12.10
N LEU A 16 -13.66 -47.62 -10.95
CA LEU A 16 -13.05 -46.89 -9.84
C LEU A 16 -11.69 -46.28 -10.21
N LEU A 17 -10.86 -47.00 -10.99
CA LEU A 17 -9.58 -46.50 -11.46
C LEU A 17 -9.75 -45.29 -12.40
N ILE A 18 -10.71 -45.35 -13.33
CA ILE A 18 -11.01 -44.24 -14.24
C ILE A 18 -11.50 -43.01 -13.46
N ILE A 19 -12.40 -43.22 -12.49
CA ILE A 19 -12.90 -42.14 -11.62
C ILE A 19 -11.74 -41.52 -10.83
N PHE A 20 -10.85 -42.34 -10.27
CA PHE A 20 -9.67 -41.85 -9.53
C PHE A 20 -8.76 -41.00 -10.41
N ILE A 21 -8.44 -41.47 -11.63
CA ILE A 21 -7.62 -40.72 -12.59
C ILE A 21 -8.29 -39.39 -12.96
N PHE A 22 -9.62 -39.39 -13.19
CA PHE A 22 -10.37 -38.19 -13.49
C PHE A 22 -10.29 -37.15 -12.36
N PHE A 23 -10.46 -37.58 -11.10
CA PHE A 23 -10.30 -36.69 -9.94
C PHE A 23 -8.87 -36.19 -9.77
N CYS A 24 -7.85 -37.02 -10.03
CA CYS A 24 -6.45 -36.58 -10.03
C CYS A 24 -6.18 -35.50 -11.09
N LEU A 25 -6.71 -35.67 -12.31
CA LEU A 25 -6.56 -34.68 -13.38
C LEU A 25 -7.26 -33.35 -13.05
N ILE A 26 -8.48 -33.40 -12.47
CA ILE A 26 -9.16 -32.21 -11.97
C ILE A 26 -8.34 -31.53 -10.88
N PHE A 27 -7.83 -32.29 -9.91
CA PHE A 27 -7.03 -31.75 -8.81
C PHE A 27 -5.75 -31.07 -9.31
N ILE A 28 -5.05 -31.70 -10.26
CA ILE A 28 -3.88 -31.10 -10.92
C ILE A 28 -4.28 -29.84 -11.70
N GLY A 29 -5.39 -29.87 -12.44
CA GLY A 29 -5.92 -28.70 -13.14
C GLY A 29 -6.25 -27.54 -12.20
N LEU A 30 -6.87 -27.82 -11.06
CA LEU A 30 -7.17 -26.84 -10.01
C LEU A 30 -5.90 -26.30 -9.34
N LEU A 31 -4.88 -27.14 -9.11
CA LEU A 31 -3.59 -26.69 -8.61
C LEU A 31 -2.90 -25.76 -9.61
N VAL A 32 -2.82 -26.13 -10.89
CA VAL A 32 -2.22 -25.30 -11.95
C VAL A 32 -2.97 -23.98 -12.11
N MET A 33 -4.31 -24.00 -12.08
CA MET A 33 -5.13 -22.80 -12.16
C MET A 33 -5.01 -21.92 -10.90
N GLY A 34 -4.88 -22.54 -9.72
CA GLY A 34 -4.61 -21.88 -8.45
C GLY A 34 -3.23 -21.22 -8.36
N PHE A 35 -2.20 -21.81 -8.98
CA PHE A 35 -0.89 -21.17 -9.14
C PHE A 35 -0.87 -20.08 -10.22
N SER A 36 -1.74 -20.17 -11.23
CA SER A 36 -1.84 -19.17 -12.31
C SER A 36 -2.63 -17.91 -11.90
N TYR A 37 -3.44 -17.99 -10.83
CA TYR A 37 -3.92 -16.81 -10.09
C TYR A 37 -2.82 -16.18 -9.21
N SER A 38 -1.57 -16.15 -9.71
CA SER A 38 -0.62 -15.15 -9.27
C SER A 38 -1.18 -13.81 -9.73
N SER A 39 -1.78 -13.06 -8.81
CA SER A 39 -1.99 -11.61 -8.91
C SER A 39 -0.86 -11.04 -9.76
N LYS A 40 -1.20 -10.34 -10.85
CA LYS A 40 -0.21 -9.76 -11.77
C LYS A 40 0.79 -8.96 -10.93
N LYS A 41 1.97 -9.55 -10.71
CA LYS A 41 3.13 -8.86 -10.17
C LYS A 41 3.36 -7.64 -11.03
N GLY A 42 3.33 -6.47 -10.43
CA GLY A 42 3.16 -5.26 -11.21
C GLY A 42 3.70 -4.02 -10.52
N GLU A 43 4.22 -3.13 -11.36
CA GLU A 43 4.35 -1.71 -11.08
C GLU A 43 3.19 -1.03 -11.80
N TYR A 44 2.38 -0.25 -11.09
CA TYR A 44 1.36 0.57 -11.73
C TYR A 44 1.33 1.98 -11.17
N TYR A 45 0.99 2.91 -12.06
CA TYR A 45 0.65 4.28 -11.74
C TYR A 45 -0.77 4.54 -12.20
N SER A 46 -1.55 5.19 -11.36
CA SER A 46 -2.92 5.60 -11.68
C SER A 46 -3.12 7.05 -11.31
N ASN A 47 -3.76 7.80 -12.21
CA ASN A 47 -4.28 9.13 -11.93
C ASN A 47 -5.78 9.09 -12.21
N GLY A 48 -6.60 9.45 -11.21
CA GLY A 48 -8.05 9.41 -11.33
C GLY A 48 -8.71 10.30 -10.30
N THR A 49 -10.02 10.46 -10.40
CA THR A 49 -10.83 11.23 -9.45
C THR A 49 -11.49 10.29 -8.44
N ILE A 50 -11.51 10.67 -7.16
CA ILE A 50 -12.30 9.97 -6.13
C ILE A 50 -13.76 10.42 -6.23
N ASN A 51 -13.93 11.73 -6.35
CA ASN A 51 -15.19 12.40 -6.65
C ASN A 51 -14.84 13.62 -7.53
N SER A 52 -15.83 14.44 -7.89
CA SER A 52 -15.56 15.60 -8.76
C SER A 52 -14.54 16.59 -8.18
N VAL A 53 -14.42 16.68 -6.85
CA VAL A 53 -13.61 17.67 -6.13
C VAL A 53 -12.22 17.15 -5.76
N ILE A 54 -12.02 15.83 -5.62
CA ILE A 54 -10.76 15.25 -5.16
C ILE A 54 -10.13 14.37 -6.24
N VAL A 55 -8.89 14.69 -6.59
CA VAL A 55 -8.03 13.90 -7.48
C VAL A 55 -7.12 13.01 -6.65
N ARG A 56 -6.89 11.79 -7.13
CA ARG A 56 -5.95 10.82 -6.56
C ARG A 56 -4.92 10.42 -7.61
N LYS A 57 -3.65 10.66 -7.30
CA LYS A 57 -2.52 9.99 -7.93
C LYS A 57 -2.08 8.84 -7.04
N SER A 58 -1.75 7.69 -7.61
CA SER A 58 -1.26 6.54 -6.84
C SER A 58 -0.19 5.77 -7.60
N TYR A 59 0.78 5.26 -6.85
CA TYR A 59 1.84 4.39 -7.35
C TYR A 59 1.90 3.14 -6.50
N PHE A 60 2.03 1.99 -7.14
CA PHE A 60 2.20 0.71 -6.47
C PHE A 60 3.31 -0.08 -7.14
N LYS A 61 4.06 -0.82 -6.33
CA LYS A 61 5.07 -1.77 -6.80
C LYS A 61 5.20 -2.93 -5.84
N GLU A 62 5.22 -4.13 -6.39
CA GLU A 62 5.63 -5.34 -5.69
C GLU A 62 7.12 -5.63 -5.85
N PHE A 63 7.70 -6.31 -4.85
CA PHE A 63 9.10 -6.71 -4.82
C PHE A 63 9.22 -8.21 -4.59
N ASP A 64 10.06 -8.87 -5.40
CA ASP A 64 10.28 -10.32 -5.32
C ASP A 64 11.20 -10.72 -4.16
N SER A 65 12.20 -9.88 -3.88
CA SER A 65 13.24 -10.16 -2.89
C SER A 65 13.07 -9.32 -1.63
N GLY A 66 13.52 -9.87 -0.50
CA GLY A 66 13.48 -9.20 0.79
C GLY A 66 12.13 -9.31 1.48
N ASN A 67 12.04 -8.73 2.68
CA ASN A 67 10.87 -8.84 3.54
C ASN A 67 9.77 -7.82 3.20
N ILE A 68 10.14 -6.68 2.60
CA ILE A 68 9.17 -5.70 2.07
C ILE A 68 8.68 -6.24 0.73
N LYS A 69 7.39 -6.57 0.66
CA LYS A 69 6.75 -7.19 -0.51
C LYS A 69 6.08 -6.19 -1.43
N SER A 70 5.66 -5.04 -0.91
CA SER A 70 5.18 -3.95 -1.77
C SER A 70 5.29 -2.59 -1.10
N ILE A 71 5.23 -1.57 -1.94
CA ILE A 71 5.02 -0.17 -1.55
C ILE A 71 3.82 0.38 -2.32
N LEU A 72 2.99 1.16 -1.64
CA LEU A 72 1.87 1.91 -2.19
C LEU A 72 2.00 3.36 -1.75
N PHE A 73 2.02 4.27 -2.70
CA PHE A 73 1.98 5.71 -2.45
C PHE A 73 0.68 6.28 -3.00
N LYS A 74 0.04 7.17 -2.23
CA LYS A 74 -1.16 7.91 -2.66
C LYS A 74 -0.96 9.38 -2.36
N LYS A 75 -1.27 10.21 -3.34
CA LYS A 75 -1.39 11.66 -3.20
C LYS A 75 -2.82 12.05 -3.53
N LEU A 76 -3.42 12.84 -2.65
CA LEU A 76 -4.73 13.43 -2.87
C LEU A 76 -4.55 14.94 -3.07
N ASP A 77 -5.18 15.48 -4.10
CA ASP A 77 -5.20 16.91 -4.43
C ASP A 77 -6.65 17.37 -4.65
N VAL A 78 -6.87 18.68 -4.57
CA VAL A 78 -8.16 19.30 -4.89
C VAL A 78 -8.23 19.61 -6.39
N ASN A 79 -9.33 19.22 -7.03
CA ASN A 79 -9.71 19.64 -8.37
C ASN A 79 -10.42 21.00 -8.31
N VAL A 80 -9.63 22.07 -8.37
CA VAL A 80 -10.16 23.45 -8.31
C VAL A 80 -11.03 23.79 -9.53
N ASP A 81 -10.86 23.05 -10.63
CA ASP A 81 -11.62 23.26 -11.85
C ASP A 81 -13.01 22.63 -11.83
N SER A 82 -13.28 21.78 -10.84
CA SER A 82 -14.57 21.11 -10.72
C SER A 82 -15.71 22.10 -10.48
N LYS A 83 -16.86 21.80 -11.08
CA LYS A 83 -18.09 22.59 -10.87
C LYS A 83 -18.45 22.69 -9.39
N ILE A 84 -18.38 21.56 -8.67
CA ILE A 84 -18.70 21.51 -7.25
C ILE A 84 -17.74 22.38 -6.42
N PHE A 85 -16.43 22.36 -6.69
CA PHE A 85 -15.49 23.24 -5.98
C PHE A 85 -15.77 24.73 -6.24
N LYS A 86 -16.12 25.09 -7.47
CA LYS A 86 -16.46 26.47 -7.85
C LYS A 86 -17.74 26.98 -7.19
N GLU A 87 -18.67 26.08 -6.87
CA GLU A 87 -19.95 26.38 -6.19
C GLU A 87 -19.83 26.46 -4.66
N LEU A 88 -18.69 26.08 -4.07
CA LEU A 88 -18.46 26.24 -2.63
C LEU A 88 -18.38 27.72 -2.24
N ASP A 89 -18.77 28.02 -1.01
CA ASP A 89 -18.47 29.30 -0.38
C ASP A 89 -16.97 29.44 -0.10
N GLU A 90 -16.52 30.66 0.20
CA GLU A 90 -15.10 30.92 0.43
C GLU A 90 -14.53 30.15 1.62
N ILE A 91 -15.36 29.90 2.64
CA ILE A 91 -14.98 29.07 3.80
C ILE A 91 -14.77 27.62 3.35
N GLY A 92 -15.70 27.05 2.59
CA GLY A 92 -15.58 25.69 2.06
C GLY A 92 -14.38 25.51 1.13
N LYS A 93 -14.10 26.49 0.26
CA LYS A 93 -12.89 26.48 -0.59
C LYS A 93 -11.63 26.50 0.24
N ARG A 94 -11.54 27.40 1.23
CA ARG A 94 -10.36 27.53 2.10
C ARG A 94 -10.14 26.25 2.90
N ASN A 95 -11.18 25.71 3.53
CA ASN A 95 -11.08 24.46 4.29
C ASN A 95 -10.54 23.30 3.43
N LEU A 96 -11.02 23.17 2.18
CA LEU A 96 -10.51 22.16 1.27
C LEU A 96 -9.07 22.42 0.83
N ILE A 97 -8.70 23.66 0.50
CA ILE A 97 -7.33 23.98 0.10
C ILE A 97 -6.37 23.73 1.26
N ASP A 98 -6.73 24.08 2.49
CA ASP A 98 -5.88 23.94 3.67
C ASP A 98 -5.70 22.46 4.08
N SER A 99 -6.68 21.61 3.78
CA SER A 99 -6.63 20.17 4.11
C SER A 99 -5.83 19.33 3.10
N TYR A 100 -5.44 19.90 1.95
CA TYR A 100 -4.77 19.17 0.86
C TYR A 100 -3.52 19.93 0.36
N PRO A 101 -2.50 19.25 -0.20
CA PRO A 101 -2.47 17.83 -0.53
C PRO A 101 -2.25 16.91 0.68
N LEU A 102 -2.82 15.71 0.58
CA LEU A 102 -2.57 14.62 1.53
C LEU A 102 -1.66 13.57 0.91
N TYR A 103 -0.65 13.16 1.67
CA TYR A 103 0.34 12.17 1.26
C TYR A 103 0.26 10.94 2.16
N HIS A 104 0.06 9.78 1.54
CA HIS A 104 0.01 8.50 2.23
C HIS A 104 1.02 7.54 1.61
N MET A 105 1.72 6.79 2.46
CA MET A 105 2.59 5.72 2.02
C MET A 105 2.34 4.47 2.86
N GLU A 106 2.32 3.34 2.20
CA GLU A 106 2.02 2.04 2.78
C GLU A 106 3.07 1.03 2.31
N PHE A 107 3.53 0.21 3.23
CA PHE A 107 4.46 -0.88 2.99
C PHE A 107 3.82 -2.18 3.45
N VAL A 108 3.98 -3.24 2.66
CA VAL A 108 3.60 -4.59 3.05
C VAL A 108 4.86 -5.38 3.39
N ILE A 109 4.91 -5.95 4.60
CA ILE A 109 6.06 -6.66 5.13
C ILE A 109 5.66 -8.08 5.50
N VAL A 110 6.43 -9.06 5.05
CA VAL A 110 6.28 -10.47 5.39
C VAL A 110 7.61 -10.98 5.91
N ASP A 111 7.61 -11.51 7.14
CA ASP A 111 8.82 -11.96 7.83
C ASP A 111 8.54 -13.24 8.62
N ASN A 112 8.61 -14.39 7.94
CA ASN A 112 8.58 -15.74 8.55
C ASN A 112 7.45 -15.98 9.59
N GLY A 113 6.28 -15.40 9.36
CA GLY A 113 5.11 -15.56 10.22
C GLY A 113 5.08 -14.68 11.47
N PHE A 114 6.01 -13.73 11.61
CA PHE A 114 6.02 -12.81 12.75
C PHE A 114 5.00 -11.67 12.56
N LEU A 115 4.10 -11.50 13.53
CA LEU A 115 3.20 -10.35 13.62
C LEU A 115 3.89 -9.20 14.37
N MET A 116 3.94 -8.02 13.76
CA MET A 116 4.66 -6.88 14.31
C MET A 116 4.00 -5.54 14.01
N ASN A 117 4.23 -4.58 14.91
CA ASN A 117 4.05 -3.16 14.63
C ASN A 117 5.41 -2.47 14.43
N PHE A 118 5.33 -1.26 13.91
CA PHE A 118 6.47 -0.41 13.63
C PHE A 118 6.40 0.85 14.47
N LYS A 119 7.56 1.28 14.96
CA LYS A 119 7.71 2.48 15.77
C LYS A 119 8.30 3.65 15.00
N ASN A 120 8.98 3.40 13.88
CA ASN A 120 9.66 4.45 13.15
C ASN A 120 9.91 4.09 11.68
N VAL A 121 10.18 5.12 10.87
CA VAL A 121 10.77 5.00 9.53
C VAL A 121 11.84 6.07 9.36
N ILE A 122 12.98 5.66 8.80
CA ILE A 122 14.05 6.55 8.39
C ILE A 122 13.97 6.75 6.89
N PHE A 123 13.93 8.01 6.47
CA PHE A 123 14.05 8.42 5.08
C PHE A 123 15.52 8.76 4.83
N ASN A 124 16.29 7.80 4.31
CA ASN A 124 17.74 7.96 4.21
C ASN A 124 18.09 9.17 3.32
N GLY A 125 18.89 10.10 3.87
CA GLY A 125 19.26 11.36 3.21
C GLY A 125 18.27 12.51 3.43
N ILE A 126 17.25 12.33 4.27
CA ILE A 126 16.29 13.37 4.64
C ILE A 126 16.11 13.37 6.17
N GLU A 127 16.30 14.52 6.79
CA GLU A 127 15.98 14.71 8.21
C GLU A 127 14.47 14.87 8.36
N ALA A 128 13.80 13.77 8.70
CA ALA A 128 12.36 13.75 8.93
C ALA A 128 12.06 13.26 10.35
N SER A 129 11.14 13.95 11.02
CA SER A 129 10.79 13.66 12.41
C SER A 129 9.42 13.00 12.53
N LEU A 130 9.30 12.04 13.45
CA LEU A 130 8.01 11.44 13.81
C LEU A 130 7.17 12.46 14.59
N TYR A 131 5.97 12.72 14.11
CA TYR A 131 4.98 13.56 14.77
C TYR A 131 4.16 12.72 15.77
N LYS A 132 4.15 13.13 17.04
CA LYS A 132 3.65 12.31 18.17
C LYS A 132 2.18 12.58 18.57
N GLN A 133 1.49 13.57 18.00
CA GLN A 133 0.10 13.82 18.38
C GLN A 133 -0.85 12.86 17.64
N HIS A 134 -1.68 12.14 18.41
CA HIS A 134 -2.53 11.03 17.95
C HIS A 134 -3.83 11.46 17.25
N HIS A 135 -4.12 12.76 17.16
CA HIS A 135 -5.34 13.27 16.55
C HIS A 135 -4.97 14.31 15.50
N MET A 136 -5.26 13.99 14.23
CA MET A 136 -5.34 14.99 13.18
C MET A 136 -6.43 15.98 13.57
N LEU A 137 -6.03 17.14 14.06
CA LEU A 137 -6.66 18.38 13.64
C LEU A 137 -5.74 18.91 12.54
N GLU A 138 -6.33 19.16 11.37
CA GLU A 138 -5.67 19.59 10.14
C GLU A 138 -4.77 20.87 10.19
N PRO A 139 -4.53 21.64 11.29
CA PRO A 139 -3.57 22.76 11.22
C PRO A 139 -2.11 22.47 11.64
N ALA A 140 -1.77 21.34 12.28
CA ALA A 140 -0.56 21.28 13.12
C ALA A 140 0.72 20.68 12.50
N PHE A 141 0.92 20.82 11.19
CA PHE A 141 2.28 20.82 10.61
C PHE A 141 2.85 22.25 10.67
N GLU A 142 3.00 22.78 11.89
CA GLU A 142 3.25 24.20 12.21
C GLU A 142 4.51 24.82 11.58
N SER A 143 5.40 24.02 10.98
CA SER A 143 6.50 24.52 10.17
C SER A 143 6.40 23.99 8.73
N PRO A 144 6.12 24.84 7.74
CA PRO A 144 6.09 24.44 6.33
C PRO A 144 7.45 23.98 5.79
N ASN A 145 8.52 24.16 6.58
CA ASN A 145 9.89 23.91 6.19
C ASN A 145 10.48 22.62 6.78
N LEU A 146 9.85 22.04 7.81
CA LEU A 146 10.36 20.86 8.49
C LEU A 146 9.64 19.61 7.99
N ALA A 147 10.40 18.56 7.68
CA ALA A 147 9.86 17.30 7.21
C ALA A 147 9.33 16.47 8.38
N TYR A 148 8.06 16.11 8.32
CA TYR A 148 7.39 15.34 9.37
C TYR A 148 6.54 14.23 8.78
N PHE A 149 6.38 13.16 9.54
CA PHE A 149 5.47 12.07 9.23
C PHE A 149 4.78 11.56 10.51
N GLN A 150 3.62 10.95 10.33
CA GLN A 150 2.90 10.27 11.37
C GLN A 150 2.70 8.81 10.95
N ILE A 151 2.75 7.94 11.94
CA ILE A 151 2.47 6.52 11.77
C ILE A 151 0.98 6.31 12.02
N GLY A 152 0.28 5.65 11.10
CA GLY A 152 -1.13 5.32 11.27
C GLY A 152 -1.35 4.44 12.49
N ASN A 153 -2.50 4.59 13.17
CA ASN A 153 -2.86 3.72 14.29
C ASN A 153 -2.94 2.27 13.82
N TYR A 154 -2.26 1.37 14.53
CA TYR A 154 -2.30 -0.07 14.28
C TYR A 154 -3.20 -0.76 15.29
N ASP A 155 -4.03 -1.68 14.79
CA ASP A 155 -5.02 -2.44 15.56
C ASP A 155 -4.39 -3.59 16.39
N VAL A 156 -3.13 -3.95 16.14
CA VAL A 156 -2.48 -5.08 16.83
C VAL A 156 -2.04 -4.65 18.22
N LYS A 157 -2.68 -5.22 19.25
CA LYS A 157 -2.26 -5.05 20.64
C LYS A 157 -0.86 -5.64 20.81
N THR A 158 -0.03 -5.01 21.64
CA THR A 158 1.34 -5.49 21.94
C THR A 158 1.40 -6.95 22.38
N ASN A 159 0.32 -7.45 22.98
CA ASN A 159 0.23 -8.80 23.51
C ASN A 159 0.05 -9.88 22.42
N ASP A 160 -0.30 -9.50 21.18
CA ASP A 160 -0.54 -10.44 20.08
C ASP A 160 0.69 -10.58 19.14
N MET A 161 1.76 -9.84 19.41
CA MET A 161 3.00 -9.84 18.64
C MET A 161 3.83 -11.10 18.89
N MET A 162 3.56 -12.15 18.12
CA MET A 162 4.24 -13.43 18.20
C MET A 162 4.51 -14.02 16.82
N GLN A 163 5.27 -15.12 16.79
CA GLN A 163 5.49 -15.89 15.58
C GLN A 163 4.38 -16.93 15.38
N TYR A 164 3.78 -16.90 14.20
CA TYR A 164 2.78 -17.86 13.77
C TYR A 164 3.38 -18.84 12.76
N SER A 165 2.85 -20.06 12.71
CA SER A 165 3.23 -21.09 11.71
C SER A 165 2.70 -20.80 10.31
N VAL A 166 1.87 -19.76 10.16
CA VAL A 166 1.27 -19.32 8.90
C VAL A 166 1.97 -18.06 8.38
N ARG A 167 1.78 -17.76 7.09
CA ARG A 167 2.24 -16.50 6.51
C ARG A 167 1.48 -15.33 7.17
N VAL A 168 2.23 -14.46 7.86
CA VAL A 168 1.70 -13.21 8.42
C VAL A 168 2.08 -12.03 7.54
N VAL A 169 1.10 -11.17 7.25
CA VAL A 169 1.25 -9.96 6.45
C VAL A 169 1.10 -8.75 7.38
N ASN A 170 2.16 -7.97 7.49
CA ASN A 170 2.19 -6.75 8.28
C ASN A 170 2.07 -5.55 7.35
N VAL A 171 1.21 -4.60 7.68
CA VAL A 171 0.99 -3.39 6.86
C VAL A 171 1.44 -2.18 7.67
N PHE A 172 2.45 -1.46 7.17
CA PHE A 172 2.96 -0.23 7.76
C PHE A 172 2.47 0.97 6.96
N LYS A 173 1.66 1.83 7.57
CA LYS A 173 1.06 3.03 6.97
C LYS A 173 1.61 4.29 7.62
N ILE A 174 1.94 5.27 6.79
CA ILE A 174 2.34 6.60 7.22
C ILE A 174 1.62 7.68 6.42
N THR A 175 1.40 8.81 7.08
CA THR A 175 1.05 10.09 6.46
C THR A 175 2.21 11.06 6.65
N PHE A 176 2.39 12.00 5.74
CA PHE A 176 3.44 13.00 5.88
C PHE A 176 3.11 14.32 5.22
N ASN A 177 3.88 15.36 5.56
CA ASN A 177 3.63 16.70 5.07
C ASN A 177 4.30 17.03 3.73
N ASN A 178 3.94 18.19 3.21
CA ASN A 178 4.47 18.71 1.95
C ASN A 178 5.99 18.93 1.98
N ALA A 179 6.58 19.29 3.13
CA ALA A 179 8.03 19.45 3.25
C ALA A 179 8.76 18.12 3.01
N LEU A 180 8.30 17.03 3.65
CA LEU A 180 8.85 15.70 3.41
C LEU A 180 8.62 15.24 1.96
N PHE A 181 7.42 15.48 1.40
CA PHE A 181 7.16 15.18 -0.01
C PHE A 181 8.15 15.87 -0.95
N LYS A 182 8.35 17.19 -0.79
CA LYS A 182 9.32 17.96 -1.60
C LYS A 182 10.75 17.46 -1.43
N ALA A 183 11.14 17.06 -0.22
CA ALA A 183 12.46 16.49 0.04
C ALA A 183 12.65 15.14 -0.68
N LEU A 184 11.63 14.26 -0.63
CA LEU A 184 11.63 12.97 -1.32
C LEU A 184 11.69 13.14 -2.85
N LEU A 185 10.94 14.10 -3.39
CA LEU A 185 10.90 14.40 -4.82
C LEU A 185 12.28 14.78 -5.40
N LYS A 186 13.14 15.43 -4.60
CA LYS A 186 14.49 15.85 -5.00
C LYS A 186 15.52 14.70 -5.01
N GLN A 187 15.21 13.56 -4.39
CA GLN A 187 16.14 12.43 -4.34
C GLN A 187 16.21 11.73 -5.70
N LYS A 188 17.39 11.22 -6.07
CA LYS A 188 17.50 10.35 -7.26
C LYS A 188 16.93 8.96 -6.99
N ILE A 189 17.16 8.46 -5.77
CA ILE A 189 16.78 7.13 -5.30
C ILE A 189 16.10 7.31 -3.94
N LEU A 190 14.97 6.65 -3.75
CA LEU A 190 14.30 6.61 -2.46
C LEU A 190 14.81 5.40 -1.67
N LYS A 191 15.32 5.66 -0.46
CA LYS A 191 15.71 4.62 0.47
C LYS A 191 14.99 4.82 1.80
N PHE A 192 14.28 3.78 2.22
CA PHE A 192 13.50 3.75 3.45
C PHE A 192 14.04 2.67 4.36
N THR A 193 14.12 2.93 5.66
CA THR A 193 14.41 1.91 6.68
C THR A 193 13.29 1.91 7.70
N LEU A 194 12.45 0.86 7.66
CA LEU A 194 11.33 0.67 8.59
C LEU A 194 11.85 0.00 9.85
N ILE A 195 11.49 0.53 11.02
CA ILE A 195 11.96 0.03 12.32
C ILE A 195 10.77 -0.56 13.07
N ALA A 196 10.80 -1.88 13.24
CA ALA A 196 9.81 -2.61 14.03
C ALA A 196 9.97 -2.35 15.54
N ASN A 197 8.93 -2.66 16.32
CA ASN A 197 8.95 -2.51 17.78
C ASN A 197 10.04 -3.34 18.46
N ASN A 198 10.38 -4.50 17.89
CA ASN A 198 11.47 -5.36 18.35
C ASN A 198 12.86 -4.90 17.86
N ASN A 199 12.98 -3.66 17.35
CA ASN A 199 14.21 -3.09 16.77
C ASN A 199 14.70 -3.75 15.47
N LYS A 200 13.94 -4.67 14.88
CA LYS A 200 14.29 -5.22 13.57
C LYS A 200 14.09 -4.18 12.48
N GLU A 201 15.07 -4.09 11.58
CA GLU A 201 15.08 -3.12 10.49
C GLU A 201 14.75 -3.78 9.15
N TYR A 202 14.00 -3.04 8.33
CA TYR A 202 13.64 -3.45 6.98
C TYR A 202 13.96 -2.32 6.01
N THR A 203 14.95 -2.53 5.16
CA THR A 203 15.39 -1.51 4.19
C THR A 203 14.80 -1.77 2.82
N LEU A 204 14.26 -0.73 2.19
CA LEU A 204 13.87 -0.70 0.79
C LEU A 204 14.68 0.36 0.05
N ARG A 205 15.17 0.03 -1.14
CA ARG A 205 15.77 0.97 -2.09
C ARG A 205 15.03 0.87 -3.41
N VAL A 206 14.53 1.99 -3.91
CA VAL A 206 13.76 2.04 -5.16
C VAL A 206 14.08 3.33 -5.92
N ASP A 207 14.03 3.29 -7.25
CA ASP A 207 14.10 4.49 -8.07
C ASP A 207 12.99 5.48 -7.67
N ASN A 208 13.26 6.77 -7.80
CA ASN A 208 12.30 7.77 -7.37
C ASN A 208 11.08 7.82 -8.30
N PHE A 209 10.03 7.09 -7.91
CA PHE A 209 8.76 7.08 -8.62
C PHE A 209 8.00 8.41 -8.52
N LEU A 210 8.28 9.24 -7.51
CA LEU A 210 7.63 10.54 -7.34
C LEU A 210 8.01 11.49 -8.48
N SER A 211 9.28 11.48 -8.88
CA SER A 211 9.77 12.27 -10.00
C SER A 211 9.49 11.59 -11.34
N LYS A 212 9.60 10.25 -11.43
CA LYS A 212 9.31 9.48 -12.65
C LYS A 212 7.89 9.69 -13.19
N TYR A 213 6.89 9.76 -12.32
CA TYR A 213 5.47 9.87 -12.70
C TYR A 213 4.84 11.24 -12.40
N ASP A 214 5.68 12.26 -12.24
CA ASP A 214 5.30 13.66 -11.98
C ASP A 214 4.17 13.83 -10.95
N PHE A 215 4.47 13.46 -9.71
CA PHE A 215 3.54 13.63 -8.60
C PHE A 215 3.40 15.09 -8.15
N GLN A 216 4.03 16.07 -8.81
CA GLN A 216 3.90 17.48 -8.46
C GLN A 216 2.45 17.96 -8.63
N THR A 217 2.05 18.94 -7.81
CA THR A 217 0.80 19.72 -8.02
C THR A 217 1.16 20.92 -8.88
N SER A 218 0.34 21.25 -9.88
CA SER A 218 0.46 22.50 -10.63
C SER A 218 0.26 23.70 -9.70
N VAL A 219 1.35 24.38 -9.35
CA VAL A 219 1.39 25.55 -8.44
C VAL A 219 0.53 26.72 -8.93
N LYS A 220 0.14 26.75 -10.21
CA LYS A 220 -0.69 27.82 -10.80
C LYS A 220 -2.10 27.95 -10.19
N GLU A 221 -2.60 26.93 -9.50
CA GLU A 221 -4.01 26.88 -9.05
C GLU A 221 -4.23 27.35 -7.60
N GLN A 222 -3.22 27.27 -6.73
CA GLN A 222 -3.39 27.62 -5.30
C GLN A 222 -3.10 29.11 -4.99
N ILE A 223 -2.24 29.78 -5.77
CA ILE A 223 -1.80 31.15 -5.46
C ILE A 223 -2.86 32.21 -5.80
N ASN A 224 -3.76 31.92 -6.74
CA ASN A 224 -4.79 32.89 -7.16
C ASN A 224 -5.96 33.04 -6.18
N PHE A 225 -6.12 32.13 -5.21
CA PHE A 225 -7.17 32.22 -4.19
C PHE A 225 -6.71 32.90 -2.89
N VAL A 226 -5.40 33.03 -2.66
CA VAL A 226 -4.86 33.68 -1.44
C VAL A 226 -4.66 35.19 -1.64
N LYS A 227 -4.74 35.68 -2.89
CA LYS A 227 -4.44 37.08 -3.24
C LYS A 227 -5.66 37.98 -3.48
N ASN A 228 -6.89 37.48 -3.34
CA ASN A 228 -8.12 38.26 -3.50
C ASN A 228 -8.90 38.32 -2.18
#